data_AF-A0AAV6BYP6-F1
#
_entry.id   AF-A0AAV6BYP6-F1
#
_cell.length_a   1.000
_cell.length_b   1.000
_cell.length_c   1.000
_cell.angle_alpha   90.00
_cell.angle_beta   90.00
_cell.angle_gamma   90.00
#
_symmetry.space_group_name_H-M   'P 1'
#
loop_
_entity.id
_entity.type
_entity.pdbx_description
1 polymer ?
#
loop_
_entity_poly.entity_id
_entity_poly.type
_entity_poly.pdbx_seq_one_letter_code
_entity_poly.pdbx_strand_id
1 'polypeptide(L)'
;MKTTLARSLAIVASLLLVFPAPDWATCGGGGGGGTGGMGGSMNDQAYKVPWKIIQSSDAPGPGLAVFWLPSSQAELERSSLLYSRVLSAYSQQCVTMGIVDSRTALGQRVGGGAKLPIAVLADTDGKTIARADNKDGFLKVDQVEKLVENEMKQREDGLKSKLKEAQASAKSGNRDQAVALYRSVLTQKCMFPGKAKDAAKELKKLGVDDVGTIFDGPVLDHARSARIDRIMSRGLHAEMKDNYAEAERLYTEAHNLDPADAVPLRYLGELYRHHIGDWDRARAVFQQILDRPADPLSRAVALHGIGKMTIHEGDFKKGLALMEASLKEYPLALANRNLAVYWNSEGDTARADYYTREALKLDPKDPFNLVFAAAFLAGNGHAEEALKVARENENLMPASYNLAAIYAQAGQKERALQLLRRHFFEYERTQSVRSKEMMEARVDAVFVSLYDDPAFIALTSGADGKLMPSKPMKAAAQTAN
;
A
#
# COMPACT_ATOMS: atom_id res chain seq x y z
N MET A 1 -6.02 -39.37 -52.16
CA MET A 1 -4.79 -39.12 -51.38
C MET A 1 -4.62 -37.62 -51.15
N LYS A 2 -5.45 -37.02 -50.28
CA LYS A 2 -5.38 -35.60 -49.90
C LYS A 2 -5.96 -35.44 -48.48
N THR A 3 -5.33 -35.99 -47.45
CA THR A 3 -5.79 -35.76 -46.05
C THR A 3 -4.75 -36.03 -44.96
N THR A 4 -3.47 -36.20 -45.27
CA THR A 4 -2.43 -36.47 -44.24
C THR A 4 -1.38 -35.37 -44.06
N LEU A 5 -1.26 -34.40 -44.98
CA LEU A 5 -0.29 -33.31 -44.86
C LEU A 5 -0.82 -32.06 -44.13
N ALA A 6 -2.13 -31.92 -43.95
CA ALA A 6 -2.71 -30.74 -43.29
C ALA A 6 -2.77 -30.85 -41.75
N ARG A 7 -2.59 -32.05 -41.17
CA ARG A 7 -2.61 -32.24 -39.71
C ARG A 7 -1.23 -32.09 -39.06
N SER A 8 -0.15 -32.18 -39.83
CA SER A 8 1.22 -32.07 -39.30
C SER A 8 1.69 -30.62 -39.13
N LEU A 9 1.15 -29.67 -39.90
CA LEU A 9 1.48 -28.25 -39.74
C LEU A 9 0.72 -27.56 -38.60
N ALA A 10 -0.43 -28.09 -38.18
CA ALA A 10 -1.21 -27.51 -37.09
C ALA A 10 -0.62 -27.83 -35.70
N ILE A 11 0.12 -28.94 -35.56
CA ILE A 11 0.74 -29.35 -34.28
C ILE A 11 2.11 -28.68 -34.08
N VAL A 12 2.83 -28.35 -35.15
CA VAL A 12 4.10 -27.60 -35.04
C VAL A 12 3.85 -26.10 -34.82
N ALA A 13 2.75 -25.54 -35.36
CA ALA A 13 2.38 -24.14 -35.13
C ALA A 13 1.77 -23.87 -33.74
N SER A 14 1.27 -24.88 -33.02
CA SER A 14 0.73 -24.74 -31.66
C SER A 14 1.74 -25.06 -30.55
N LEU A 15 2.96 -25.49 -30.91
CA LEU A 15 4.11 -25.62 -29.99
C LEU A 15 5.04 -24.39 -29.99
N LEU A 16 4.78 -23.38 -30.83
CA LEU A 16 5.61 -22.17 -30.97
C LEU A 16 4.99 -20.89 -30.35
N LEU A 17 3.87 -21.02 -29.63
CA LEU A 17 3.26 -19.92 -28.85
C LEU A 17 3.11 -20.27 -27.36
N VAL A 18 3.96 -21.15 -26.85
CA VAL A 18 4.27 -21.16 -25.41
C VAL A 18 5.48 -20.25 -25.27
N PHE A 19 5.24 -18.95 -25.11
CA PHE A 19 6.27 -18.10 -24.50
C PHE A 19 6.62 -18.78 -23.17
N PRO A 20 7.89 -19.12 -22.89
CA PRO A 20 8.25 -19.52 -21.54
C PRO A 20 7.75 -18.41 -20.62
N ALA A 21 6.90 -18.77 -19.65
CA ALA A 21 6.63 -17.87 -18.54
C ALA A 21 8.01 -17.53 -17.96
N PRO A 22 8.36 -16.26 -17.86
CA PRO A 22 9.73 -15.96 -17.54
C PRO A 22 10.01 -16.26 -16.08
N ASP A 23 11.03 -17.11 -15.88
CA ASP A 23 11.51 -17.61 -14.59
C ASP A 23 12.67 -16.75 -14.03
N TRP A 24 12.83 -15.52 -14.52
CA TRP A 24 14.04 -14.70 -14.31
C TRP A 24 13.81 -13.42 -13.52
N ALA A 25 12.54 -13.14 -13.17
CA ALA A 25 12.18 -11.89 -12.53
C ALA A 25 12.94 -11.68 -11.23
N THR A 26 13.39 -10.46 -10.98
CA THR A 26 13.91 -10.06 -9.67
C THR A 26 13.20 -8.78 -9.27
N CYS A 27 12.99 -8.57 -7.97
CA CYS A 27 12.57 -7.26 -7.45
C CYS A 27 13.74 -6.51 -6.83
N GLY A 28 14.96 -6.75 -7.34
CA GLY A 28 16.15 -6.05 -6.89
C GLY A 28 16.10 -4.58 -7.28
N GLY A 29 15.85 -3.70 -6.33
CA GLY A 29 15.62 -2.28 -6.62
C GLY A 29 16.10 -1.34 -5.52
N GLY A 30 16.82 -1.87 -4.52
CA GLY A 30 17.19 -1.16 -3.32
C GLY A 30 15.95 -0.77 -2.53
N GLY A 31 15.73 -1.44 -1.39
CA GLY A 31 14.48 -1.31 -0.62
C GLY A 31 14.14 0.09 -0.06
N GLY A 32 14.83 1.15 -0.44
CA GLY A 32 14.67 2.48 0.15
C GLY A 32 13.22 2.98 0.15
N GLY A 33 12.82 3.53 1.30
CA GLY A 33 11.53 4.19 1.51
C GLY A 33 10.46 3.38 2.26
N GLY A 34 10.81 2.23 2.85
CA GLY A 34 9.90 1.39 3.64
C GLY A 34 9.69 1.87 5.08
N THR A 35 9.34 3.15 5.29
CA THR A 35 8.69 3.54 6.55
C THR A 35 7.24 3.11 6.48
N GLY A 36 6.67 2.57 7.57
CA GLY A 36 5.29 2.08 7.57
C GLY A 36 4.28 3.05 6.96
N GLY A 37 4.48 4.36 7.11
CA GLY A 37 3.83 5.40 6.32
C GLY A 37 4.64 5.69 5.07
N MET A 38 4.09 5.36 3.90
CA MET A 38 4.53 5.78 2.55
C MET A 38 5.69 6.80 2.58
N GLY A 39 6.90 6.35 2.27
CA GLY A 39 8.14 7.12 2.48
C GLY A 39 8.19 8.56 1.97
N GLY A 40 9.23 9.25 2.41
CA GLY A 40 9.78 10.47 1.78
C GLY A 40 9.43 11.80 2.46
N SER A 41 8.32 11.89 3.19
CA SER A 41 7.97 13.15 3.87
C SER A 41 8.50 13.16 5.31
N MET A 42 9.19 14.24 5.71
CA MET A 42 9.56 14.55 7.10
C MET A 42 8.35 14.84 8.00
N ASN A 43 7.20 14.21 7.75
CA ASN A 43 6.00 14.45 8.51
C ASN A 43 5.88 13.42 9.63
N ASP A 44 5.63 13.91 10.84
CA ASP A 44 5.68 13.15 12.09
C ASP A 44 4.38 12.42 12.45
N GLN A 45 3.52 12.23 11.45
CA GLN A 45 2.15 11.76 11.63
C GLN A 45 1.95 10.39 11.02
N ALA A 46 1.52 9.43 11.84
CA ALA A 46 1.44 8.02 11.44
C ALA A 46 0.13 7.65 10.70
N TYR A 47 -0.94 8.41 10.93
CA TYR A 47 -2.28 8.11 10.41
C TYR A 47 -2.59 8.90 9.15
N LYS A 48 -1.92 8.55 8.05
CA LYS A 48 -2.31 9.02 6.72
C LYS A 48 -3.67 8.46 6.34
N VAL A 49 -4.64 9.33 6.08
CA VAL A 49 -5.98 8.93 5.67
C VAL A 49 -5.90 8.35 4.24
N PRO A 50 -6.49 7.17 3.97
CA PRO A 50 -6.37 6.49 2.69
C PRO A 50 -7.30 7.10 1.63
N TRP A 51 -7.08 8.37 1.28
CA TRP A 51 -7.82 9.06 0.24
C TRP A 51 -7.51 8.49 -1.15
N LYS A 52 -8.51 7.89 -1.80
CA LYS A 52 -8.41 7.38 -3.17
C LYS A 52 -9.08 8.34 -4.16
N ILE A 53 -8.41 8.66 -5.26
CA ILE A 53 -9.07 9.39 -6.37
C ILE A 53 -10.14 8.49 -6.98
N ILE A 54 -11.39 8.96 -6.97
CA ILE A 54 -12.54 8.22 -7.48
C ILE A 54 -12.64 8.39 -8.99
N GLN A 55 -12.62 7.28 -9.71
CA GLN A 55 -12.82 7.19 -11.15
C GLN A 55 -14.29 6.86 -11.46
N SER A 56 -14.76 7.21 -12.67
CA SER A 56 -16.13 6.88 -13.11
C SER A 56 -16.41 5.38 -13.19
N SER A 57 -15.37 4.56 -13.33
CA SER A 57 -15.43 3.10 -13.37
C SER A 57 -15.36 2.45 -11.99
N ASP A 58 -15.07 3.19 -10.92
CA ASP A 58 -15.00 2.62 -9.58
C ASP A 58 -16.39 2.17 -9.14
N ALA A 59 -16.49 0.93 -8.66
CA ALA A 59 -17.72 0.44 -8.05
C ALA A 59 -18.01 1.21 -6.75
N PRO A 60 -19.27 1.48 -6.42
CA PRO A 60 -19.62 2.09 -5.14
C PRO A 60 -19.10 1.23 -3.99
N GLY A 61 -18.39 1.85 -3.05
CA GLY A 61 -17.96 1.19 -1.82
C GLY A 61 -19.16 0.84 -0.93
N PRO A 62 -19.05 -0.17 -0.06
CA PRO A 62 -20.11 -0.51 0.88
C PRO A 62 -20.27 0.61 1.93
N GLY A 63 -21.50 0.86 2.38
CA GLY A 63 -21.77 1.71 3.54
C GLY A 63 -21.86 3.21 3.21
N LEU A 64 -20.84 3.98 3.60
CA LEU A 64 -20.80 5.43 3.43
C LEU A 64 -19.59 5.83 2.56
N ALA A 65 -19.66 7.02 1.98
CA ALA A 65 -18.52 7.64 1.32
C ALA A 65 -18.35 9.08 1.80
N VAL A 66 -17.11 9.45 2.12
CA VAL A 66 -16.69 10.84 2.32
C VAL A 66 -15.96 11.27 1.05
N PHE A 67 -16.56 12.17 0.30
CA PHE A 67 -15.96 12.77 -0.89
C PHE A 67 -15.33 14.11 -0.55
N TRP A 68 -14.02 14.19 -0.64
CA TRP A 68 -13.26 15.43 -0.59
C TRP A 68 -13.15 16.03 -2.00
N LEU A 69 -13.65 17.25 -2.17
CA LEU A 69 -13.50 18.03 -3.38
C LEU A 69 -12.48 19.14 -3.09
N PRO A 70 -11.20 18.94 -3.46
CA PRO A 70 -10.16 19.94 -3.21
C PRO A 70 -10.34 21.15 -4.14
N SER A 71 -9.84 22.31 -3.70
CA SER A 71 -9.82 23.52 -4.53
C SER A 71 -8.65 23.55 -5.52
N SER A 72 -7.58 22.80 -5.26
CA SER A 72 -6.35 22.78 -6.05
C SER A 72 -5.45 21.59 -5.69
N GLN A 73 -4.39 21.37 -6.49
CA GLN A 73 -3.32 20.44 -6.13
C GLN A 73 -2.58 20.86 -4.85
N ALA A 74 -2.41 22.17 -4.62
CA ALA A 74 -1.75 22.66 -3.41
C ALA A 74 -2.52 22.32 -2.13
N GLU A 75 -3.86 22.28 -2.21
CA GLU A 75 -4.71 21.81 -1.13
C GLU A 75 -4.47 20.31 -0.85
N LEU A 76 -4.40 19.48 -1.89
CA LEU A 76 -4.09 18.04 -1.75
C LEU A 76 -2.71 17.77 -1.14
N GLU A 77 -1.75 18.69 -1.26
CA GLU A 77 -0.40 18.54 -0.70
C GLU A 77 -0.29 19.00 0.76
N ARG A 78 -1.16 19.92 1.21
CA ARG A 78 -0.97 20.66 2.48
C ARG A 78 -2.15 20.58 3.44
N SER A 79 -3.28 20.01 3.02
CA SER A 79 -4.47 19.98 3.84
C SER A 79 -4.30 19.16 5.10
N SER A 80 -4.92 19.62 6.19
CA SER A 80 -5.04 18.83 7.43
C SER A 80 -5.79 17.52 7.22
N LEU A 81 -6.59 17.39 6.15
CA LEU A 81 -7.35 16.17 5.84
C LEU A 81 -6.46 14.97 5.53
N LEU A 82 -5.18 15.19 5.19
CA LEU A 82 -4.25 14.12 4.86
C LEU A 82 -3.97 13.19 6.04
N TYR A 83 -4.14 13.66 7.28
CA TYR A 83 -3.79 12.92 8.47
C TYR A 83 -4.89 13.02 9.53
N SER A 84 -5.41 11.86 9.92
CA SER A 84 -6.38 11.72 11.00
C SER A 84 -6.52 10.25 11.36
N ARG A 85 -6.29 9.94 12.64
CA ARG A 85 -6.58 8.61 13.16
C ARG A 85 -8.07 8.28 13.05
N VAL A 86 -8.95 9.23 13.33
CA VAL A 86 -10.40 9.01 13.34
C VAL A 86 -10.91 8.67 11.94
N LEU A 87 -10.52 9.43 10.91
CA LEU A 87 -10.90 9.12 9.54
C LEU A 87 -10.25 7.81 9.05
N SER A 88 -8.99 7.55 9.44
CA SER A 88 -8.34 6.26 9.15
C SER A 88 -9.10 5.10 9.80
N ALA A 89 -9.55 5.23 11.04
CA ALA A 89 -10.38 4.25 11.74
C ALA A 89 -11.72 4.01 11.02
N TYR A 90 -12.41 5.07 10.61
CA TYR A 90 -13.65 4.94 9.83
C TYR A 90 -13.45 4.25 8.48
N SER A 91 -12.28 4.42 7.84
CA SER A 91 -11.97 3.71 6.60
C SER A 91 -11.86 2.18 6.75
N GLN A 92 -11.73 1.67 7.99
CA GLN A 92 -11.79 0.24 8.33
C GLN A 92 -13.24 -0.25 8.52
N GLN A 93 -14.23 0.67 8.57
CA GLN A 93 -15.63 0.40 8.93
C GLN A 93 -16.62 0.72 7.80
N CYS A 94 -16.29 0.34 6.56
CA CYS A 94 -17.13 0.60 5.39
C CYS A 94 -17.47 2.09 5.22
N VAL A 95 -16.48 2.96 5.44
CA VAL A 95 -16.54 4.38 5.06
C VAL A 95 -15.45 4.65 4.04
N THR A 96 -15.84 4.87 2.79
CA THR A 96 -14.90 5.14 1.70
C THR A 96 -14.34 6.56 1.82
N MET A 97 -13.03 6.73 1.71
CA MET A 97 -12.36 8.02 1.66
C MET A 97 -12.01 8.34 0.20
N GLY A 98 -12.79 9.21 -0.44
CA GLY A 98 -12.68 9.50 -1.87
C GLY A 98 -12.26 10.95 -2.15
N ILE A 99 -11.33 11.16 -3.08
CA ILE A 99 -11.07 12.45 -3.71
C ILE A 99 -11.85 12.50 -5.01
N VAL A 100 -12.64 13.56 -5.22
CA VAL A 100 -13.47 13.72 -6.41
C VAL A 100 -13.10 15.02 -7.12
N ASP A 101 -12.76 14.91 -8.40
CA ASP A 101 -12.59 16.09 -9.26
C ASP A 101 -13.96 16.72 -9.52
N SER A 102 -14.10 18.00 -9.17
CA SER A 102 -15.33 18.77 -9.31
C SER A 102 -15.83 18.85 -10.75
N ARG A 103 -14.97 18.66 -11.76
CA ARG A 103 -15.32 18.67 -13.19
C ARG A 103 -15.99 17.39 -13.67
N THR A 104 -15.91 16.30 -12.89
CA THR A 104 -16.54 15.02 -13.24
C THR A 104 -18.05 15.05 -12.98
N ALA A 105 -18.80 14.14 -13.60
CA ALA A 105 -20.25 14.03 -13.36
C ALA A 105 -20.60 13.77 -11.89
N LEU A 106 -19.78 12.97 -11.19
CA LEU A 106 -19.92 12.76 -9.74
C LEU A 106 -19.63 14.06 -8.99
N GLY A 107 -18.51 14.74 -9.30
CA GLY A 107 -18.11 16.00 -8.67
C GLY A 107 -19.15 17.11 -8.78
N GLN A 108 -19.77 17.27 -9.96
CA GLN A 108 -20.86 18.24 -10.15
C GLN A 108 -22.10 17.88 -9.31
N ARG A 109 -22.45 16.59 -9.25
CA ARG A 109 -23.60 16.09 -8.48
C ARG A 109 -23.43 16.29 -6.97
N VAL A 110 -22.28 15.90 -6.42
CA VAL A 110 -22.02 16.00 -4.96
C VAL A 110 -21.61 17.40 -4.54
N GLY A 111 -20.92 18.15 -5.42
CA GLY A 111 -20.39 19.47 -5.12
C GLY A 111 -21.44 20.59 -5.11
N GLY A 112 -22.47 20.48 -5.95
CA GLY A 112 -23.63 21.38 -5.93
C GLY A 112 -23.29 22.87 -6.06
N GLY A 113 -22.23 23.22 -6.80
CA GLY A 113 -21.78 24.61 -7.01
C GLY A 113 -21.16 25.29 -5.77
N ALA A 114 -20.84 24.54 -4.72
CA ALA A 114 -20.23 25.07 -3.52
C ALA A 114 -18.84 25.68 -3.80
N LYS A 115 -18.46 26.68 -3.00
CA LYS A 115 -17.08 27.18 -2.99
C LYS A 115 -16.19 26.07 -2.43
N LEU A 116 -15.15 25.68 -3.17
CA LEU A 116 -14.20 24.64 -2.75
C LEU A 116 -13.11 25.20 -1.82
N PRO A 117 -12.48 24.39 -0.95
CA PRO A 117 -12.67 22.94 -0.78
C PRO A 117 -13.90 22.59 0.07
N ILE A 118 -14.47 21.39 -0.12
CA ILE A 118 -15.56 20.85 0.70
C ILE A 118 -15.38 19.35 0.93
N ALA A 119 -16.06 18.81 1.95
CA ALA A 119 -16.27 17.38 2.11
C ALA A 119 -17.77 17.06 2.10
N VAL A 120 -18.16 16.02 1.37
CA VAL A 120 -19.54 15.57 1.24
C VAL A 120 -19.63 14.15 1.78
N LEU A 121 -20.52 13.92 2.74
CA LEU A 121 -20.88 12.59 3.19
C LEU A 121 -22.06 12.10 2.35
N ALA A 122 -21.93 10.91 1.76
CA ALA A 122 -22.91 10.32 0.88
C ALA A 122 -23.17 8.84 1.21
N ASP A 123 -24.33 8.34 0.79
CA ASP A 123 -24.65 6.91 0.81
C ASP A 123 -24.02 6.14 -0.37
N THR A 124 -24.30 4.83 -0.45
CA THR A 124 -23.82 3.93 -1.51
C THR A 124 -24.24 4.36 -2.92
N ASP A 125 -25.32 5.12 -3.06
CA ASP A 125 -25.82 5.59 -4.37
C ASP A 125 -25.21 6.95 -4.75
N GLY A 126 -24.32 7.48 -3.90
CA GLY A 126 -23.71 8.79 -4.05
C GLY A 126 -24.69 9.94 -3.76
N LYS A 127 -25.79 9.66 -3.06
CA LYS A 127 -26.72 10.69 -2.61
C LYS A 127 -26.15 11.38 -1.37
N THR A 128 -26.10 12.71 -1.43
CA THR A 128 -25.61 13.54 -0.32
C THR A 128 -26.49 13.37 0.92
N ILE A 129 -25.84 13.04 2.03
CA ILE A 129 -26.40 12.99 3.38
C ILE A 129 -26.14 14.32 4.10
N ALA A 130 -24.89 14.76 4.09
CA ALA A 130 -24.44 15.97 4.77
C ALA A 130 -23.18 16.54 4.09
N ARG A 131 -22.83 17.79 4.40
CA ARG A 131 -21.65 18.47 3.82
C ARG A 131 -20.94 19.31 4.88
N ALA A 132 -19.61 19.35 4.80
CA ALA A 132 -18.76 20.30 5.49
C ALA A 132 -18.21 21.32 4.48
N ASP A 133 -18.56 22.59 4.67
CA ASP A 133 -18.07 23.72 3.87
C ASP A 133 -16.76 24.29 4.44
N ASN A 134 -15.89 24.81 3.56
CA ASN A 134 -14.70 25.53 4.00
C ASN A 134 -15.07 26.83 4.74
N LYS A 135 -14.14 27.29 5.56
CA LYS A 135 -14.11 28.62 6.15
C LYS A 135 -12.94 29.37 5.54
N ASP A 136 -13.23 30.47 4.84
CA ASP A 136 -12.21 31.31 4.20
C ASP A 136 -11.25 30.56 3.26
N GLY A 137 -11.76 29.55 2.55
CA GLY A 137 -10.97 28.71 1.65
C GLY A 137 -10.25 27.53 2.32
N PHE A 138 -10.39 27.35 3.64
CA PHE A 138 -9.80 26.25 4.38
C PHE A 138 -10.84 25.26 4.89
N LEU A 139 -10.65 23.98 4.61
CA LEU A 139 -11.41 22.89 5.19
C LEU A 139 -10.52 22.15 6.20
N LYS A 140 -10.94 22.15 7.47
CA LYS A 140 -10.18 21.50 8.54
C LYS A 140 -10.67 20.08 8.78
N VAL A 141 -9.74 19.20 9.16
CA VAL A 141 -10.04 17.79 9.42
C VAL A 141 -11.08 17.59 10.51
N ASP A 142 -11.11 18.45 11.54
CA ASP A 142 -12.09 18.39 12.62
C ASP A 142 -13.53 18.63 12.14
N GLN A 143 -13.71 19.37 11.04
CA GLN A 143 -15.03 19.56 10.42
C GLN A 143 -15.51 18.27 9.76
N VAL A 144 -14.60 17.53 9.13
CA VAL A 144 -14.89 16.27 8.43
C VAL A 144 -15.09 15.13 9.43
N GLU A 145 -14.28 15.07 10.49
CA GLU A 145 -14.46 14.13 11.60
C GLU A 145 -15.85 14.29 12.24
N LYS A 146 -16.24 15.52 12.60
CA LYS A 146 -17.57 15.82 13.15
C LYS A 146 -18.70 15.45 12.20
N LEU A 147 -18.52 15.66 10.89
CA LEU A 147 -19.51 15.29 9.86
C LEU A 147 -19.80 13.78 9.89
N VAL A 148 -18.74 12.97 9.90
CA VAL A 148 -18.85 11.49 9.93
C VAL A 148 -19.37 11.01 11.29
N GLU A 149 -18.82 11.54 12.39
CA GLU A 149 -19.24 11.17 13.75
C GLU A 149 -20.73 11.39 14.00
N ASN A 150 -21.28 12.53 13.55
CA ASN A 150 -22.70 12.83 13.72
C ASN A 150 -23.59 11.82 13.00
N GLU A 151 -23.28 11.49 11.75
CA GLU A 151 -24.03 10.49 10.98
C GLU A 151 -23.89 9.09 11.60
N MET A 152 -22.68 8.71 12.01
CA MET A 152 -22.42 7.42 12.66
C MET A 152 -23.22 7.28 13.95
N LYS A 153 -23.29 8.34 14.76
CA LYS A 153 -24.11 8.38 15.98
C LYS A 153 -25.61 8.23 15.66
N GLN A 154 -26.12 8.99 14.69
CA GLN A 154 -27.52 8.91 14.28
C GLN A 154 -27.92 7.50 13.82
N ARG A 155 -27.08 6.86 13.01
CA ARG A 155 -27.29 5.48 12.56
C ARG A 155 -27.23 4.49 13.72
N GLU A 156 -26.26 4.63 14.62
CA GLU A 156 -26.14 3.76 15.78
C GLU A 156 -27.39 3.86 16.69
N ASP A 157 -27.94 5.05 16.89
CA ASP A 157 -29.16 5.26 17.68
C ASP A 157 -30.40 4.61 17.03
N GLY A 158 -30.46 4.63 15.68
CA GLY A 158 -31.44 3.85 14.92
C GLY A 158 -31.30 2.34 15.16
N LEU A 159 -30.07 1.81 15.18
CA LEU A 159 -29.81 0.40 15.48
C LEU A 159 -30.14 0.04 16.93
N LYS A 160 -29.86 0.91 17.89
CA LYS A 160 -30.27 0.71 19.30
C LYS A 160 -31.79 0.60 19.42
N SER A 161 -32.53 1.41 18.67
CA SER A 161 -33.99 1.36 18.62
C SER A 161 -34.49 0.04 18.03
N LYS A 162 -33.90 -0.42 16.92
CA LYS A 162 -34.20 -1.73 16.32
C LYS A 162 -33.89 -2.90 17.25
N LEU A 163 -32.78 -2.86 17.99
CA LEU A 163 -32.43 -3.88 18.97
C LEU A 163 -33.49 -3.99 20.08
N LYS A 164 -34.01 -2.85 20.56
CA LYS A 164 -35.09 -2.81 21.56
C LYS A 164 -36.39 -3.39 21.00
N GLU A 165 -36.74 -3.04 19.77
CA GLU A 165 -37.91 -3.60 19.08
C GLU A 165 -37.79 -5.11 18.92
N ALA A 166 -36.64 -5.61 18.44
CA ALA A 166 -36.36 -7.03 18.30
C ALA A 166 -36.51 -7.78 19.64
N GLN A 167 -36.01 -7.18 20.72
CA GLN A 167 -36.13 -7.73 22.07
C GLN A 167 -37.59 -7.78 22.54
N ALA A 168 -38.39 -6.76 22.23
CA ALA A 168 -39.81 -6.74 22.56
C ALA A 168 -40.58 -7.83 21.79
N SER A 169 -40.33 -7.98 20.48
CA SER A 169 -40.90 -9.06 19.66
C SER A 169 -40.51 -10.45 20.16
N ALA A 170 -39.26 -10.64 20.60
CA ALA A 170 -38.83 -11.91 21.18
C ALA A 170 -39.59 -12.23 22.47
N LYS A 171 -39.77 -11.24 23.35
CA LYS A 171 -40.50 -11.38 24.62
C LYS A 171 -41.99 -11.63 24.43
N SER A 172 -42.59 -11.13 23.34
CA SER A 172 -44.00 -11.38 23.01
C SER A 172 -44.23 -12.71 22.29
N GLY A 173 -43.19 -13.54 22.11
CA GLY A 173 -43.27 -14.84 21.42
C GLY A 173 -43.25 -14.74 19.89
N ASN A 174 -43.11 -13.53 19.33
CA ASN A 174 -42.97 -13.34 17.89
C ASN A 174 -41.51 -13.52 17.45
N ARG A 175 -41.09 -14.79 17.41
CA ARG A 175 -39.73 -15.19 17.07
C ARG A 175 -39.30 -14.70 15.68
N ASP A 176 -40.15 -14.86 14.67
CA ASP A 176 -39.76 -14.57 13.29
C ASP A 176 -39.51 -13.08 13.06
N GLN A 177 -40.36 -12.21 13.65
CA GLN A 177 -40.12 -10.77 13.63
C GLN A 177 -38.83 -10.40 14.37
N ALA A 178 -38.59 -10.98 15.55
CA ALA A 178 -37.37 -10.72 16.31
C ALA A 178 -36.12 -11.12 15.53
N VAL A 179 -36.12 -12.30 14.91
CA VAL A 179 -35.02 -12.79 14.07
C VAL A 179 -34.79 -11.85 12.89
N ALA A 180 -35.85 -11.41 12.21
CA ALA A 180 -35.73 -10.47 11.08
C ALA A 180 -35.08 -9.14 11.51
N LEU A 181 -35.52 -8.57 12.64
CA LEU A 181 -34.97 -7.33 13.17
C LEU A 181 -33.51 -7.48 13.59
N TYR A 182 -33.16 -8.54 14.33
CA TYR A 182 -31.76 -8.79 14.70
C TYR A 182 -30.86 -9.04 13.49
N ARG A 183 -31.34 -9.78 12.47
CA ARG A 183 -30.58 -9.95 11.21
C ARG A 183 -30.35 -8.63 10.52
N SER A 184 -31.33 -7.71 10.53
CA SER A 184 -31.15 -6.37 9.95
C SER A 184 -30.08 -5.52 10.67
N VAL A 185 -29.87 -5.74 11.97
CA VAL A 185 -28.77 -5.11 12.72
C VAL A 185 -27.44 -5.82 12.42
N LEU A 186 -27.46 -7.15 12.33
CA LEU A 186 -26.30 -7.97 12.01
C LEU A 186 -25.69 -7.64 10.64
N THR A 187 -26.50 -7.28 9.63
CA THR A 187 -25.98 -6.87 8.31
C THR A 187 -25.15 -5.58 8.37
N GLN A 188 -25.29 -4.78 9.43
CA GLN A 188 -24.51 -3.56 9.65
C GLN A 188 -23.16 -3.82 10.35
N LYS A 189 -22.72 -5.10 10.46
CA LYS A 189 -21.50 -5.50 11.19
C LYS A 189 -20.19 -4.83 10.76
N CYS A 190 -20.10 -4.33 9.53
CA CYS A 190 -18.91 -3.60 9.09
C CYS A 190 -18.81 -2.22 9.76
N MET A 191 -19.93 -1.49 9.79
CA MET A 191 -20.00 -0.11 10.31
C MET A 191 -20.21 -0.08 11.82
N PHE A 192 -20.99 -1.03 12.35
CA PHE A 192 -21.35 -1.12 13.77
C PHE A 192 -21.10 -2.52 14.34
N PRO A 193 -19.83 -2.99 14.38
CA PRO A 193 -19.47 -4.32 14.87
C PRO A 193 -20.00 -4.60 16.29
N GLY A 194 -19.95 -3.61 17.18
CA GLY A 194 -20.51 -3.75 18.54
C GLY A 194 -22.00 -4.07 18.55
N LYS A 195 -22.81 -3.35 17.75
CA LYS A 195 -24.26 -3.61 17.65
C LYS A 195 -24.56 -4.93 16.96
N ALA A 196 -23.75 -5.31 15.98
CA ALA A 196 -23.86 -6.62 15.36
C ALA A 196 -23.55 -7.77 16.33
N LYS A 197 -22.56 -7.60 17.23
CA LYS A 197 -22.28 -8.58 18.30
C LYS A 197 -23.47 -8.70 19.27
N ASP A 198 -24.07 -7.57 19.65
CA ASP A 198 -25.29 -7.56 20.47
C ASP A 198 -26.41 -8.37 19.79
N ALA A 199 -26.68 -8.10 18.50
CA ALA A 199 -27.70 -8.81 17.72
C ALA A 199 -27.39 -10.30 17.57
N ALA A 200 -26.14 -10.66 17.28
CA ALA A 200 -25.70 -12.05 17.10
C ALA A 200 -25.87 -12.88 18.38
N LYS A 201 -25.62 -12.27 19.55
CA LYS A 201 -25.85 -12.93 20.84
C LYS A 201 -27.32 -13.26 21.05
N GLU A 202 -28.22 -12.35 20.70
CA GLU A 202 -29.67 -12.59 20.84
C GLU A 202 -30.19 -13.58 19.78
N LEU A 203 -29.68 -13.56 18.55
CA LEU A 203 -29.99 -14.54 17.51
C LEU A 203 -29.67 -15.98 17.96
N LYS A 204 -28.50 -16.20 18.57
CA LYS A 204 -28.13 -17.51 19.11
C LYS A 204 -29.11 -18.01 20.17
N LYS A 205 -29.61 -17.14 21.04
CA LYS A 205 -30.64 -17.51 22.03
C LYS A 205 -31.97 -17.91 21.39
N LEU A 206 -32.25 -17.45 20.17
CA LEU A 206 -33.43 -17.80 19.38
C LEU A 206 -33.20 -19.03 18.48
N GLY A 207 -32.07 -19.73 18.64
CA GLY A 207 -31.70 -20.90 17.85
C GLY A 207 -31.23 -20.56 16.44
N VAL A 208 -30.67 -19.37 16.24
CA VAL A 208 -30.10 -18.93 14.96
C VAL A 208 -28.58 -18.82 15.10
N ASP A 209 -27.87 -19.83 14.59
CA ASP A 209 -26.42 -19.96 14.76
C ASP A 209 -25.59 -19.41 13.57
N ASP A 210 -26.22 -19.17 12.41
CA ASP A 210 -25.60 -18.67 11.19
C ASP A 210 -25.36 -17.14 11.22
N VAL A 211 -24.66 -16.66 12.26
CA VAL A 211 -24.38 -15.22 12.45
C VAL A 211 -23.07 -14.77 11.78
N GLY A 212 -22.24 -15.72 11.34
CA GLY A 212 -20.93 -15.48 10.72
C GLY A 212 -19.91 -14.83 11.65
N THR A 213 -18.73 -14.53 11.12
CA THR A 213 -17.67 -13.83 11.86
C THR A 213 -17.98 -12.34 11.98
N ILE A 214 -17.76 -11.80 13.18
CA ILE A 214 -17.89 -10.38 13.51
C ILE A 214 -16.61 -9.94 14.22
N PHE A 215 -15.84 -9.07 13.59
CA PHE A 215 -14.63 -8.50 14.16
C PHE A 215 -14.94 -7.33 15.09
N ASP A 216 -14.01 -6.98 15.97
CA ASP A 216 -14.07 -5.71 16.69
C ASP A 216 -13.82 -4.54 15.74
N GLY A 217 -14.41 -3.38 16.06
CA GLY A 217 -14.12 -2.12 15.37
C GLY A 217 -13.07 -1.33 16.12
N PRO A 218 -12.38 -0.39 15.44
CA PRO A 218 -11.40 0.47 16.07
C PRO A 218 -12.04 1.36 17.14
N VAL A 219 -11.24 1.74 18.12
CA VAL A 219 -11.59 2.68 19.19
C VAL A 219 -11.74 4.09 18.60
N LEU A 220 -12.96 4.62 18.65
CA LEU A 220 -13.31 5.97 18.17
C LEU A 220 -13.45 7.02 19.29
N ASP A 221 -13.25 6.64 20.55
CA ASP A 221 -13.21 7.61 21.66
C ASP A 221 -12.09 8.63 21.43
N HIS A 222 -12.41 9.93 21.58
CA HIS A 222 -11.49 11.04 21.30
C HIS A 222 -10.22 10.99 22.15
N ALA A 223 -10.35 10.76 23.45
CA ALA A 223 -9.22 10.77 24.37
C ALA A 223 -8.28 9.58 24.13
N ARG A 224 -8.85 8.39 23.91
CA ARG A 224 -8.08 7.18 23.56
C ARG A 224 -7.44 7.30 22.19
N SER A 225 -8.16 7.81 21.20
CA SER A 225 -7.63 8.05 19.84
C SER A 225 -6.43 8.98 19.87
N ALA A 226 -6.55 10.12 20.55
CA ALA A 226 -5.45 11.07 20.69
C ALA A 226 -4.24 10.46 21.45
N ARG A 227 -4.47 9.55 22.40
CA ARG A 227 -3.38 8.83 23.09
C ARG A 227 -2.65 7.88 22.14
N ILE A 228 -3.39 7.09 21.35
CA ILE A 228 -2.82 6.14 20.39
C ILE A 228 -2.04 6.88 19.31
N ASP A 229 -2.60 7.97 18.77
CA ASP A 229 -1.95 8.82 17.77
C ASP A 229 -0.60 9.36 18.25
N ARG A 230 -0.55 9.91 19.48
CA ARG A 230 0.72 10.34 20.10
C ARG A 230 1.74 9.22 20.26
N ILE A 231 1.31 8.01 20.61
CA ILE A 231 2.21 6.85 20.74
C ILE A 231 2.77 6.47 19.37
N MET A 232 1.93 6.42 18.34
CA MET A 232 2.35 6.13 16.97
C MET A 232 3.31 7.18 16.42
N SER A 233 3.05 8.49 16.63
CA SER A 233 3.98 9.55 16.26
C SER A 233 5.32 9.41 16.98
N ARG A 234 5.34 9.08 18.27
CA ARG A 234 6.59 8.80 18.98
C ARG A 234 7.33 7.59 18.40
N GLY A 235 6.61 6.54 18.01
CA GLY A 235 7.17 5.36 17.36
C GLY A 235 7.84 5.71 16.03
N LEU A 236 7.16 6.52 15.20
CA LEU A 236 7.71 7.01 13.92
C LEU A 236 8.96 7.87 14.13
N HIS A 237 8.96 8.76 15.11
CA HIS A 237 10.16 9.51 15.46
C HIS A 237 11.32 8.63 15.92
N ALA A 238 11.03 7.55 16.65
CA ALA A 238 12.06 6.59 17.06
C ALA A 238 12.62 5.82 15.85
N GLU A 239 11.76 5.40 14.92
CA GLU A 239 12.15 4.75 13.66
C GLU A 239 13.03 5.68 12.80
N MET A 240 12.63 6.94 12.61
CA MET A 240 13.41 7.94 11.87
C MET A 240 14.75 8.28 12.51
N LYS A 241 14.92 8.02 13.81
CA LYS A 241 16.20 8.15 14.54
C LYS A 241 16.96 6.83 14.64
N ASP A 242 16.55 5.83 13.89
CA ASP A 242 17.11 4.48 13.86
C ASP A 242 17.05 3.74 15.22
N ASN A 243 16.17 4.17 16.12
CA ASN A 243 15.91 3.49 17.40
C ASN A 243 14.77 2.48 17.23
N TYR A 244 15.06 1.41 16.48
CA TYR A 244 14.06 0.41 16.10
C TYR A 244 13.47 -0.36 17.28
N ALA A 245 14.22 -0.56 18.37
CA ALA A 245 13.70 -1.22 19.57
C ALA A 245 12.61 -0.38 20.26
N GLU A 246 12.80 0.94 20.36
CA GLU A 246 11.77 1.82 20.90
C GLU A 246 10.60 2.00 19.94
N ALA A 247 10.85 2.05 18.62
CA ALA A 247 9.79 2.08 17.61
C ALA A 247 8.89 0.82 17.72
N GLU A 248 9.50 -0.37 17.76
CA GLU A 248 8.80 -1.64 17.95
C GLU A 248 7.96 -1.64 19.23
N ARG A 249 8.54 -1.20 20.35
CA ARG A 249 7.83 -1.11 21.64
C ARG A 249 6.61 -0.19 21.55
N LEU A 250 6.76 0.98 20.93
CA LEU A 250 5.69 1.97 20.81
C LEU A 250 4.59 1.52 19.85
N TYR A 251 4.93 0.92 18.70
CA TYR A 251 3.93 0.36 17.79
C TYR A 251 3.19 -0.83 18.42
N THR A 252 3.89 -1.68 19.17
CA THR A 252 3.26 -2.76 19.94
C THR A 252 2.34 -2.21 21.03
N GLU A 253 2.75 -1.15 21.73
CA GLU A 253 1.89 -0.47 22.72
C GLU A 253 0.62 0.09 22.06
N ALA A 254 0.74 0.75 20.90
CA ALA A 254 -0.41 1.27 20.15
C ALA A 254 -1.36 0.14 19.70
N HIS A 255 -0.82 -0.97 19.19
CA HIS A 255 -1.63 -2.14 18.81
C HIS A 255 -2.38 -2.73 20.00
N ASN A 256 -1.74 -2.85 21.17
CA ASN A 256 -2.39 -3.39 22.36
C ASN A 256 -3.53 -2.49 22.89
N LEU A 257 -3.47 -1.19 22.63
CA LEU A 257 -4.53 -0.24 23.01
C LEU A 257 -5.74 -0.29 22.08
N ASP A 258 -5.53 -0.68 20.84
CA ASP A 258 -6.59 -0.90 19.86
C ASP A 258 -6.22 -2.04 18.88
N PRO A 259 -6.54 -3.30 19.24
CA PRO A 259 -6.21 -4.45 18.39
C PRO A 259 -6.97 -4.49 17.06
N ALA A 260 -8.01 -3.66 16.90
CA ALA A 260 -8.77 -3.55 15.65
C ALA A 260 -8.20 -2.47 14.71
N ASP A 261 -7.21 -1.70 15.16
CA ASP A 261 -6.51 -0.72 14.32
C ASP A 261 -5.37 -1.40 13.54
N ALA A 262 -5.48 -1.42 12.21
CA ALA A 262 -4.48 -2.02 11.34
C ALA A 262 -3.19 -1.19 11.23
N VAL A 263 -3.20 0.10 11.58
CA VAL A 263 -2.07 1.01 11.34
C VAL A 263 -0.82 0.61 12.16
N PRO A 264 -0.90 0.34 13.48
CA PRO A 264 0.25 -0.17 14.25
C PRO A 264 0.88 -1.43 13.64
N LEU A 265 0.06 -2.37 13.16
CA LEU A 265 0.53 -3.58 12.50
C LEU A 265 1.24 -3.26 11.18
N ARG A 266 0.73 -2.32 10.38
CA ARG A 266 1.41 -1.89 9.14
C ARG A 266 2.83 -1.39 9.44
N TYR A 267 3.00 -0.56 10.48
CA TYR A 267 4.32 -0.07 10.88
C TYR A 267 5.22 -1.18 11.42
N LEU A 268 4.71 -2.09 12.26
CA LEU A 268 5.47 -3.25 12.73
C LEU A 268 5.94 -4.15 11.58
N GLY A 269 5.06 -4.43 10.62
CA GLY A 269 5.39 -5.27 9.47
C GLY A 269 6.52 -4.68 8.63
N GLU A 270 6.46 -3.38 8.32
CA GLU A 270 7.53 -2.69 7.60
C GLU A 270 8.81 -2.58 8.43
N LEU A 271 8.73 -2.30 9.73
CA LEU A 271 9.89 -2.28 10.63
C LEU A 271 10.60 -3.64 10.65
N TYR A 272 9.84 -4.74 10.76
CA TYR A 272 10.38 -6.09 10.74
C TYR A 272 11.01 -6.45 9.40
N ARG A 273 10.36 -6.12 8.29
CA ARG A 273 10.82 -6.46 6.95
C ARG A 273 12.01 -5.61 6.50
N HIS A 274 12.00 -4.31 6.81
CA HIS A 274 12.89 -3.31 6.24
C HIS A 274 14.10 -3.00 7.12
N HIS A 275 13.94 -2.95 8.44
CA HIS A 275 15.01 -2.52 9.35
C HIS A 275 15.58 -3.66 10.19
N ILE A 276 14.72 -4.53 10.72
CA ILE A 276 15.13 -5.63 11.62
C ILE A 276 15.48 -6.89 10.82
N GLY A 277 14.89 -7.09 9.65
CA GLY A 277 15.03 -8.30 8.83
C GLY A 277 14.51 -9.57 9.52
N ASP A 278 13.44 -9.42 10.29
CA ASP A 278 12.67 -10.52 10.88
C ASP A 278 11.47 -10.84 9.99
N TRP A 279 11.75 -11.56 8.91
CA TRP A 279 10.79 -11.82 7.84
C TRP A 279 9.60 -12.66 8.29
N ASP A 280 9.79 -13.54 9.28
CA ASP A 280 8.73 -14.38 9.82
C ASP A 280 7.73 -13.53 10.62
N ARG A 281 8.22 -12.63 11.49
CA ARG A 281 7.33 -11.68 12.18
C ARG A 281 6.69 -10.68 11.23
N ALA A 282 7.42 -10.19 10.23
CA ALA A 282 6.84 -9.34 9.19
C ALA A 282 5.66 -10.02 8.49
N ARG A 283 5.85 -11.27 8.04
CA ARG A 283 4.80 -12.06 7.38
C ARG A 283 3.62 -12.31 8.30
N ALA A 284 3.86 -12.68 9.55
CA ALA A 284 2.80 -12.92 10.52
C ALA A 284 1.95 -11.66 10.77
N VAL A 285 2.58 -10.49 10.89
CA VAL A 285 1.90 -9.22 11.11
C VAL A 285 1.12 -8.77 9.86
N PHE A 286 1.71 -8.88 8.67
CA PHE A 286 0.99 -8.56 7.44
C PHE A 286 -0.20 -9.50 7.20
N GLN A 287 -0.06 -10.80 7.53
CA GLN A 287 -1.17 -11.74 7.42
C GLN A 287 -2.32 -11.37 8.37
N GLN A 288 -2.02 -10.91 9.59
CA GLN A 288 -3.04 -10.42 10.53
C GLN A 288 -3.85 -9.24 9.96
N ILE A 289 -3.21 -8.33 9.20
CA ILE A 289 -3.91 -7.23 8.50
C ILE A 289 -4.85 -7.78 7.43
N LEU A 290 -4.43 -8.79 6.67
CA LEU A 290 -5.22 -9.34 5.56
C LEU A 290 -6.39 -10.20 6.03
N ASP A 291 -6.27 -10.85 7.19
CA ASP A 291 -7.29 -11.73 7.79
C ASP A 291 -8.43 -10.96 8.49
N ARG A 292 -8.36 -9.62 8.53
CA ARG A 292 -9.29 -8.76 9.26
C ARG A 292 -9.73 -7.56 8.41
N PRO A 293 -10.83 -6.88 8.78
CA PRO A 293 -11.11 -5.54 8.28
C PRO A 293 -9.94 -4.61 8.59
N ALA A 294 -9.46 -3.91 7.58
CA ALA A 294 -8.34 -3.01 7.66
C ALA A 294 -8.50 -1.92 6.60
N ASP A 295 -7.85 -0.78 6.80
CA ASP A 295 -7.93 0.32 5.85
C ASP A 295 -7.23 -0.05 4.52
N PRO A 296 -7.66 0.52 3.38
CA PRO A 296 -7.11 0.16 2.07
C PRO A 296 -5.59 0.34 1.97
N LEU A 297 -5.04 1.36 2.64
CA LEU A 297 -3.59 1.61 2.64
C LEU A 297 -2.84 0.50 3.40
N SER A 298 -3.29 0.12 4.60
CA SER A 298 -2.70 -0.98 5.37
C SER A 298 -2.80 -2.32 4.66
N ARG A 299 -3.93 -2.60 3.98
CA ARG A 299 -4.09 -3.80 3.15
C ARG A 299 -3.12 -3.81 1.96
N ALA A 300 -3.00 -2.68 1.26
CA ALA A 300 -2.08 -2.56 0.14
C ALA A 300 -0.62 -2.76 0.57
N VAL A 301 -0.20 -2.16 1.69
CA VAL A 301 1.17 -2.34 2.22
C VAL A 301 1.40 -3.79 2.64
N ALA A 302 0.44 -4.45 3.28
CA ALA A 302 0.55 -5.86 3.65
C ALA A 302 0.70 -6.78 2.43
N LEU A 303 -0.11 -6.58 1.38
CA LEU A 303 0.01 -7.32 0.12
C LEU A 303 1.35 -7.10 -0.55
N HIS A 304 1.82 -5.85 -0.61
CA HIS A 304 3.13 -5.52 -1.17
C HIS A 304 4.27 -6.17 -0.36
N GLY A 305 4.24 -6.05 0.97
CA GLY A 305 5.25 -6.61 1.85
C GLY A 305 5.37 -8.12 1.73
N ILE A 306 4.24 -8.83 1.75
CA ILE A 306 4.20 -10.29 1.49
C ILE A 306 4.68 -10.59 0.07
N GLY A 307 4.27 -9.80 -0.93
CA GLY A 307 4.71 -9.95 -2.31
C GLY A 307 6.24 -9.87 -2.44
N LYS A 308 6.89 -8.85 -1.86
CA LYS A 308 8.35 -8.70 -1.88
C LYS A 308 9.04 -9.90 -1.19
N MET A 309 8.55 -10.32 -0.03
CA MET A 309 9.12 -11.47 0.69
C MET A 309 8.99 -12.78 -0.11
N THR A 310 7.84 -12.99 -0.76
CA THR A 310 7.60 -14.14 -1.62
C THR A 310 8.51 -14.15 -2.86
N ILE A 311 8.85 -12.98 -3.40
CA ILE A 311 9.85 -12.84 -4.47
C ILE A 311 11.24 -13.19 -3.96
N HIS A 312 11.61 -12.76 -2.74
CA HIS A 312 12.88 -13.17 -2.10
C HIS A 312 12.98 -14.65 -1.75
N GLU A 313 11.87 -15.38 -1.83
CA GLU A 313 11.80 -16.84 -1.67
C GLU A 313 11.79 -17.57 -3.03
N GLY A 314 11.80 -16.82 -4.14
CA GLY A 314 11.84 -17.35 -5.50
C GLY A 314 10.47 -17.61 -6.14
N ASP A 315 9.35 -17.33 -5.47
CA ASP A 315 8.02 -17.48 -6.05
C ASP A 315 7.56 -16.16 -6.71
N PHE A 316 8.18 -15.87 -7.86
CA PHE A 316 8.00 -14.62 -8.59
C PHE A 316 6.57 -14.39 -9.05
N LYS A 317 5.90 -15.43 -9.55
CA LYS A 317 4.53 -15.33 -10.07
C LYS A 317 3.53 -14.97 -8.96
N LYS A 318 3.64 -15.61 -7.80
CA LYS A 318 2.79 -15.29 -6.65
C LYS A 318 3.09 -13.90 -6.12
N GLY A 319 4.38 -13.54 -6.02
CA GLY A 319 4.80 -12.22 -5.59
C GLY A 319 4.29 -11.08 -6.49
N LEU A 320 4.37 -11.25 -7.81
CA LEU A 320 3.80 -10.33 -8.79
C LEU A 320 2.30 -10.15 -8.59
N ALA A 321 1.55 -11.25 -8.48
CA ALA A 321 0.10 -11.21 -8.27
C ALA A 321 -0.27 -10.46 -6.97
N LEU A 322 0.54 -10.60 -5.91
CA LEU A 322 0.36 -9.86 -4.66
C LEU A 322 0.66 -8.36 -4.81
N MET A 323 1.69 -7.98 -5.57
CA MET A 323 2.00 -6.57 -5.86
C MET A 323 0.91 -5.92 -6.73
N GLU A 324 0.37 -6.63 -7.71
CA GLU A 324 -0.76 -6.14 -8.51
C GLU A 324 -2.03 -6.02 -7.67
N ALA A 325 -2.27 -6.97 -6.75
CA ALA A 325 -3.38 -6.87 -5.79
C ALA A 325 -3.21 -5.68 -4.84
N SER A 326 -1.98 -5.39 -4.41
CA SER A 326 -1.66 -4.21 -3.61
C SER A 326 -2.12 -2.91 -4.28
N LEU A 327 -1.76 -2.72 -5.56
CA LEU A 327 -2.18 -1.52 -6.31
C LEU A 327 -3.68 -1.43 -6.58
N LYS A 328 -4.40 -2.57 -6.60
CA LYS A 328 -5.86 -2.58 -6.68
C LYS A 328 -6.52 -2.11 -5.39
N GLU A 329 -5.94 -2.44 -4.24
CA GLU A 329 -6.41 -1.97 -2.92
C GLU A 329 -6.13 -0.48 -2.75
N TYR A 330 -4.89 -0.04 -2.98
CA TYR A 330 -4.51 1.36 -2.85
C TYR A 330 -3.26 1.70 -3.68
N PRO A 331 -3.20 2.84 -4.40
CA PRO A 331 -2.00 3.23 -5.14
C PRO A 331 -0.79 3.46 -4.23
N LEU A 332 0.28 2.69 -4.41
CA LEU A 332 1.54 2.81 -3.67
C LEU A 332 2.70 3.12 -4.62
N ALA A 333 3.45 4.19 -4.37
CA ALA A 333 4.69 4.47 -5.13
C ALA A 333 5.66 3.29 -5.01
N LEU A 334 5.85 2.79 -3.78
CA LEU A 334 6.60 1.59 -3.44
C LEU A 334 6.25 0.36 -4.32
N ALA A 335 4.96 0.02 -4.44
CA ALA A 335 4.56 -1.15 -5.23
C ALA A 335 4.77 -0.92 -6.74
N ASN A 336 4.51 0.29 -7.22
CA ASN A 336 4.85 0.68 -8.60
C ASN A 336 6.36 0.55 -8.86
N ARG A 337 7.23 1.04 -7.97
CA ARG A 337 8.69 0.88 -8.10
C ARG A 337 9.09 -0.58 -8.22
N ASN A 338 8.59 -1.46 -7.34
CA ASN A 338 8.95 -2.88 -7.40
C ASN A 338 8.39 -3.60 -8.64
N LEU A 339 7.22 -3.19 -9.14
CA LEU A 339 6.69 -3.69 -10.42
C LEU A 339 7.53 -3.19 -11.60
N ALA A 340 8.03 -1.95 -11.56
CA ALA A 340 8.94 -1.44 -12.59
C ALA A 340 10.22 -2.26 -12.65
N VAL A 341 10.82 -2.55 -11.49
CA VAL A 341 11.99 -3.43 -11.36
C VAL A 341 11.69 -4.82 -11.90
N TYR A 342 10.57 -5.42 -11.48
CA TYR A 342 10.13 -6.73 -11.96
C TYR A 342 10.08 -6.76 -13.48
N TRP A 343 9.35 -5.85 -14.12
CA TRP A 343 9.21 -5.82 -15.57
C TRP A 343 10.49 -5.48 -16.31
N ASN A 344 11.40 -4.71 -15.69
CA ASN A 344 12.72 -4.46 -16.26
C ASN A 344 13.62 -5.69 -16.24
N SER A 345 13.60 -6.47 -15.15
CA SER A 345 14.31 -7.76 -15.10
C SER A 345 13.77 -8.76 -16.12
N GLU A 346 12.51 -8.58 -16.52
CA GLU A 346 11.83 -9.32 -17.57
C GLU A 346 12.11 -8.82 -18.98
N GLY A 347 12.87 -7.73 -19.12
CA GLY A 347 13.15 -7.08 -20.40
C GLY A 347 11.94 -6.36 -21.02
N ASP A 348 10.82 -6.24 -20.30
CA ASP A 348 9.64 -5.49 -20.72
C ASP A 348 9.77 -4.02 -20.30
N THR A 349 10.54 -3.28 -21.09
CA THR A 349 10.84 -1.86 -20.84
C THR A 349 9.58 -0.98 -20.88
N ALA A 350 8.56 -1.36 -21.66
CA ALA A 350 7.31 -0.60 -21.76
C ALA A 350 6.51 -0.65 -20.46
N ARG A 351 6.37 -1.84 -19.85
CA ARG A 351 5.73 -1.97 -18.53
C ARG A 351 6.60 -1.37 -17.43
N ALA A 352 7.93 -1.54 -17.48
CA ALA A 352 8.83 -0.91 -16.53
C ALA A 352 8.68 0.62 -16.50
N ASP A 353 8.64 1.25 -17.68
CA ASP A 353 8.42 2.70 -17.80
C ASP A 353 7.03 3.13 -17.31
N TYR A 354 5.98 2.36 -17.63
CA TYR A 354 4.64 2.63 -17.12
C TYR A 354 4.63 2.72 -15.59
N TYR A 355 5.14 1.70 -14.89
CA TYR A 355 5.14 1.68 -13.44
C TYR A 355 6.08 2.73 -12.84
N THR A 356 7.22 3.03 -13.48
CA THR A 356 8.10 4.14 -13.07
C THR A 356 7.35 5.48 -13.11
N ARG A 357 6.58 5.74 -14.18
CA ARG A 357 5.75 6.95 -14.30
C ARG A 357 4.63 7.00 -13.28
N GLU A 358 3.98 5.88 -12.98
CA GLU A 358 2.95 5.83 -11.93
C GLU A 358 3.54 6.11 -10.54
N ALA A 359 4.73 5.61 -10.21
CA ALA A 359 5.42 5.95 -8.96
C ALA A 359 5.70 7.46 -8.85
N LEU A 360 6.24 8.07 -9.91
CA LEU A 360 6.49 9.52 -9.98
C LEU A 360 5.21 10.35 -9.89
N LYS A 361 4.09 9.90 -10.48
CA LYS A 361 2.81 10.64 -10.38
C LYS A 361 2.29 10.71 -8.95
N LEU A 362 2.51 9.65 -8.15
CA LEU A 362 2.02 9.58 -6.78
C LEU A 362 2.80 10.51 -5.84
N ASP A 363 4.11 10.65 -6.05
CA ASP A 363 4.93 11.65 -5.36
C ASP A 363 6.03 12.19 -6.29
N PRO A 364 5.73 13.26 -7.05
CA PRO A 364 6.64 13.79 -8.07
C PRO A 364 7.79 14.61 -7.50
N LYS A 365 7.74 14.94 -6.21
CA LYS A 365 8.75 15.76 -5.52
C LYS A 365 9.60 14.93 -4.56
N ASP A 366 9.23 13.67 -4.28
CA ASP A 366 10.04 12.76 -3.50
C ASP A 366 11.41 12.51 -4.17
N PRO A 367 12.52 12.94 -3.54
CA PRO A 367 13.87 12.71 -4.06
C PRO A 367 14.16 11.24 -4.35
N PHE A 368 13.58 10.32 -3.57
CA PHE A 368 13.80 8.89 -3.80
C PHE A 368 13.15 8.43 -5.11
N ASN A 369 11.89 8.83 -5.38
CA ASN A 369 11.24 8.54 -6.67
C ASN A 369 11.99 9.13 -7.86
N LEU A 370 12.56 10.33 -7.73
CA LEU A 370 13.37 10.96 -8.78
C LEU A 370 14.62 10.14 -9.08
N VAL A 371 15.37 9.74 -8.05
CA VAL A 371 16.57 8.90 -8.22
C VAL A 371 16.19 7.51 -8.76
N PHE A 372 15.10 6.91 -8.28
CA PHE A 372 14.62 5.64 -8.77
C PHE A 372 14.32 5.71 -10.28
N ALA A 373 13.55 6.70 -10.73
CA ALA A 373 13.25 6.86 -12.14
C ALA A 373 14.51 7.12 -12.99
N ALA A 374 15.47 7.88 -12.46
CA ALA A 374 16.75 8.12 -13.12
C ALA A 374 17.57 6.83 -13.33
N ALA A 375 17.44 5.82 -12.45
CA ALA A 375 18.08 4.52 -12.64
C ALA A 375 17.59 3.79 -13.91
N PHE A 376 16.32 3.98 -14.30
CA PHE A 376 15.79 3.42 -15.56
C PHE A 376 16.13 4.29 -16.77
N LEU A 377 16.29 5.62 -16.60
CA LEU A 377 16.78 6.50 -17.67
C LEU A 377 18.21 6.12 -18.09
N ALA A 378 19.08 5.79 -17.13
CA ALA A 378 20.47 5.41 -17.40
C ALA A 378 20.57 4.22 -18.37
N GLY A 379 19.77 3.17 -18.15
CA GLY A 379 19.73 1.97 -18.99
C GLY A 379 19.11 2.16 -20.37
N ASN A 380 18.28 3.20 -20.53
CA ASN A 380 17.58 3.53 -21.77
C ASN A 380 18.35 4.54 -22.64
N GLY A 381 19.66 4.72 -22.43
CA GLY A 381 20.51 5.60 -23.25
C GLY A 381 20.56 7.06 -22.81
N HIS A 382 19.92 7.42 -21.69
CA HIS A 382 19.88 8.78 -21.15
C HIS A 382 20.84 8.96 -19.95
N ALA A 383 22.07 8.42 -20.07
CA ALA A 383 23.02 8.35 -18.96
C ALA A 383 23.40 9.72 -18.37
N GLU A 384 23.59 10.76 -19.18
CA GLU A 384 23.96 12.10 -18.68
C GLU A 384 22.84 12.77 -17.87
N GLU A 385 21.60 12.58 -18.29
CA GLU A 385 20.42 13.07 -17.56
C GLU A 385 20.30 12.34 -16.21
N ALA A 386 20.47 11.03 -16.21
CA ALA A 386 20.45 10.22 -14.99
C ALA A 386 21.59 10.61 -14.02
N LEU A 387 22.80 10.81 -14.54
CA LEU A 387 23.95 11.26 -13.75
C LEU A 387 23.74 12.65 -13.14
N LYS A 388 23.01 13.54 -13.82
CA LYS A 388 22.64 14.85 -13.24
C LYS A 388 21.77 14.66 -12.00
N VAL A 389 20.71 13.85 -12.10
CA VAL A 389 19.84 13.53 -10.96
C VAL A 389 20.63 12.87 -9.84
N ALA A 390 21.54 11.94 -10.17
CA ALA A 390 22.38 11.27 -9.18
C ALA A 390 23.27 12.24 -8.40
N ARG A 391 23.92 13.20 -9.09
CA ARG A 391 24.76 14.23 -8.44
C ARG A 391 23.95 15.15 -7.53
N GLU A 392 22.75 15.56 -7.94
CA GLU A 392 21.88 16.45 -7.15
C GLU A 392 21.35 15.77 -5.88
N ASN A 393 21.28 14.42 -5.86
CA ASN A 393 20.69 13.64 -4.78
C ASN A 393 21.70 12.72 -4.09
N GLU A 394 23.01 12.94 -4.28
CA GLU A 394 24.03 11.97 -3.88
C GLU A 394 24.06 11.71 -2.36
N ASN A 395 23.67 12.70 -1.55
CA ASN A 395 23.61 12.60 -0.09
C ASN A 395 22.38 11.83 0.43
N LEU A 396 21.47 11.42 -0.44
CA LEU A 396 20.28 10.66 -0.05
C LEU A 396 20.64 9.21 0.30
N MET A 397 20.96 8.97 1.58
CA MET A 397 21.38 7.66 2.07
C MET A 397 20.44 6.50 1.67
N PRO A 398 19.11 6.61 1.79
CA PRO A 398 18.21 5.54 1.37
C PRO A 398 18.29 5.20 -0.12
N ALA A 399 18.73 6.13 -0.97
CA ALA A 399 18.83 5.93 -2.41
C ALA A 399 20.21 5.42 -2.88
N SER A 400 21.11 5.04 -1.96
CA SER A 400 22.48 4.60 -2.29
C SER A 400 22.53 3.47 -3.32
N TYR A 401 21.63 2.49 -3.22
CA TYR A 401 21.51 1.41 -4.21
C TYR A 401 21.16 1.94 -5.60
N ASN A 402 20.13 2.78 -5.71
CA ASN A 402 19.69 3.33 -7.00
C ASN A 402 20.71 4.31 -7.60
N LEU A 403 21.40 5.09 -6.77
CA LEU A 403 22.53 5.90 -7.20
C LEU A 403 23.64 5.01 -7.77
N ALA A 404 23.97 3.91 -7.09
CA ALA A 404 24.95 2.96 -7.61
C ALA A 404 24.53 2.37 -8.96
N ALA A 405 23.24 2.03 -9.12
CA ALA A 405 22.68 1.53 -10.38
C ALA A 405 22.85 2.53 -11.52
N ILE A 406 22.63 3.83 -11.28
CA ILE A 406 22.87 4.89 -12.26
C ILE A 406 24.35 4.92 -12.68
N TYR A 407 25.27 4.95 -11.72
CA TYR A 407 26.70 5.01 -12.02
C TYR A 407 27.21 3.74 -12.71
N ALA A 408 26.70 2.55 -12.34
CA ALA A 408 27.07 1.29 -12.97
C ALA A 408 26.66 1.26 -14.45
N GLN A 409 25.43 1.69 -14.74
CA GLN A 409 24.89 1.76 -16.11
C GLN A 409 25.57 2.86 -16.94
N ALA A 410 26.06 3.93 -16.31
CA ALA A 410 26.85 4.96 -16.96
C ALA A 410 28.35 4.60 -17.12
N GLY A 411 28.76 3.37 -16.77
CA GLY A 411 30.15 2.91 -16.87
C GLY A 411 31.10 3.44 -15.80
N GLN A 412 30.60 4.15 -14.78
CA GLN A 412 31.38 4.67 -13.66
C GLN A 412 31.46 3.65 -12.51
N LYS A 413 32.13 2.53 -12.81
CA LYS A 413 32.25 1.34 -11.95
C LYS A 413 32.70 1.66 -10.52
N GLU A 414 33.76 2.42 -10.35
CA GLU A 414 34.37 2.72 -9.06
C GLU A 414 33.39 3.48 -8.16
N ARG A 415 32.61 4.40 -8.74
CA ARG A 415 31.60 5.16 -8.01
C ARG A 415 30.41 4.28 -7.64
N ALA A 416 29.98 3.39 -8.53
CA ALA A 416 28.93 2.42 -8.24
C ALA A 416 29.30 1.52 -7.05
N LEU A 417 30.52 0.98 -7.02
CA LEU A 417 31.00 0.14 -5.91
C LEU A 417 31.07 0.90 -4.58
N GLN A 418 31.47 2.17 -4.60
CA GLN A 418 31.47 3.02 -3.39
C GLN A 418 30.06 3.20 -2.84
N LEU A 419 29.07 3.44 -3.70
CA LEU A 419 27.69 3.64 -3.30
C LEU A 419 26.99 2.34 -2.87
N LEU A 420 27.32 1.21 -3.50
CA LEU A 420 26.91 -0.12 -3.00
C LEU A 420 27.51 -0.40 -1.63
N ARG A 421 28.78 -0.05 -1.39
CA ARG A 421 29.39 -0.18 -0.06
C ARG A 421 28.67 0.69 0.97
N ARG A 422 28.36 1.94 0.61
CA ARG A 422 27.56 2.84 1.45
C ARG A 422 26.18 2.25 1.76
N HIS A 423 25.50 1.70 0.75
CA HIS A 423 24.21 1.01 0.93
C HIS A 423 24.35 -0.14 1.93
N PHE A 424 25.22 -1.10 1.66
CA PHE A 424 25.30 -2.32 2.45
C PHE A 424 25.88 -2.13 3.85
N PHE A 425 26.80 -1.21 4.06
CA PHE A 425 27.57 -1.15 5.31
C PHE A 425 27.38 0.13 6.12
N GLU A 426 26.80 1.19 5.53
CA GLU A 426 26.51 2.44 6.25
C GLU A 426 24.99 2.65 6.41
N TYR A 427 24.20 2.37 5.37
CA TYR A 427 22.73 2.45 5.43
C TYR A 427 22.13 1.18 6.06
N GLU A 428 22.46 0.00 5.53
CA GLU A 428 21.92 -1.27 6.00
C GLU A 428 22.58 -1.69 7.32
N ARG A 429 21.79 -1.64 8.39
CA ARG A 429 22.25 -1.88 9.76
C ARG A 429 22.25 -3.35 10.14
N THR A 430 21.29 -4.12 9.63
CA THR A 430 21.08 -5.51 10.05
C THR A 430 21.59 -6.48 9.00
N GLN A 431 22.36 -7.48 9.44
CA GLN A 431 22.94 -8.49 8.55
C GLN A 431 21.87 -9.28 7.77
N SER A 432 20.71 -9.55 8.38
CA SER A 432 19.59 -10.24 7.74
C SER A 432 19.06 -9.46 6.53
N VAL A 433 18.83 -8.15 6.69
CA VAL A 433 18.40 -7.26 5.59
C VAL A 433 19.51 -7.14 4.54
N ARG A 434 20.73 -6.84 4.98
CA ARG A 434 21.90 -6.71 4.11
C ARG A 434 22.11 -7.93 3.21
N SER A 435 21.94 -9.15 3.75
CA SER A 435 22.11 -10.38 2.96
C SER A 435 21.11 -10.50 1.80
N LYS A 436 19.88 -9.97 1.97
CA LYS A 436 18.87 -9.92 0.92
C LYS A 436 19.20 -8.86 -0.12
N GLU A 437 19.55 -7.65 0.31
CA GLU A 437 19.91 -6.54 -0.59
C GLU A 437 21.19 -6.86 -1.40
N MET A 438 22.16 -7.57 -0.82
CA MET A 438 23.33 -8.08 -1.55
C MET A 438 22.94 -9.13 -2.58
N MET A 439 21.97 -9.99 -2.26
CA MET A 439 21.47 -10.98 -3.21
C MET A 439 20.71 -10.30 -4.35
N GLU A 440 19.89 -9.28 -4.06
CA GLU A 440 19.23 -8.43 -5.06
C GLU A 440 20.26 -7.85 -6.04
N ALA A 441 21.34 -7.22 -5.55
CA ALA A 441 22.35 -6.63 -6.42
C ALA A 441 23.01 -7.66 -7.37
N ARG A 442 23.19 -8.91 -6.92
CA ARG A 442 23.77 -10.00 -7.73
C ARG A 442 22.89 -10.49 -8.87
N VAL A 443 21.60 -10.19 -8.82
CA VAL A 443 20.61 -10.69 -9.80
C VAL A 443 19.95 -9.57 -10.60
N ASP A 444 20.10 -8.32 -10.14
CA ASP A 444 19.54 -7.13 -10.75
C ASP A 444 20.32 -6.71 -12.00
N ALA A 445 19.61 -6.56 -13.12
CA ALA A 445 20.17 -6.29 -14.44
C ALA A 445 20.94 -4.97 -14.51
N VAL A 446 20.63 -4.00 -13.63
CA VAL A 446 21.32 -2.71 -13.59
C VAL A 446 22.81 -2.82 -13.20
N PHE A 447 23.20 -3.94 -12.59
CA PHE A 447 24.59 -4.21 -12.19
C PHE A 447 25.29 -5.26 -13.05
N VAL A 448 24.72 -5.63 -14.20
CA VAL A 448 25.30 -6.68 -15.07
C VAL A 448 26.77 -6.41 -15.45
N SER A 449 27.16 -5.13 -15.59
CA SER A 449 28.54 -4.71 -15.89
C SER A 449 29.52 -4.99 -14.73
N LEU A 450 29.02 -5.29 -13.53
CA LEU A 450 29.80 -5.53 -12.33
C LEU A 450 29.87 -7.01 -11.93
N TYR A 451 29.11 -7.91 -12.56
CA TYR A 451 28.95 -9.29 -12.08
C TYR A 451 30.27 -10.07 -11.98
N ASP A 452 31.17 -9.87 -12.95
CA ASP A 452 32.48 -10.54 -12.98
C ASP A 452 33.58 -9.75 -12.27
N ASP A 453 33.26 -8.58 -11.70
CA ASP A 453 34.23 -7.76 -10.99
C ASP A 453 34.58 -8.36 -9.62
N PRO A 454 35.87 -8.67 -9.35
CA PRO A 454 36.30 -9.21 -8.06
C PRO A 454 35.88 -8.35 -6.87
N ALA A 455 35.87 -7.01 -7.02
CA ALA A 455 35.47 -6.10 -5.96
C ALA A 455 33.95 -6.19 -5.67
N PHE A 456 33.11 -6.28 -6.70
CA PHE A 456 31.67 -6.50 -6.55
C PHE A 456 31.34 -7.88 -5.92
N ILE A 457 32.01 -8.94 -6.39
CA ILE A 457 31.85 -10.30 -5.84
C ILE A 457 32.21 -10.32 -4.35
N ALA A 458 33.33 -9.69 -3.98
CA ALA A 458 33.76 -9.57 -2.59
C ALA A 458 32.78 -8.72 -1.76
N LEU A 459 32.31 -7.59 -2.32
CA LEU A 459 31.38 -6.67 -1.66
C LEU A 459 30.04 -7.35 -1.33
N THR A 460 29.57 -8.25 -2.20
CA THR A 460 28.30 -8.97 -2.05
C THR A 460 28.45 -10.37 -1.46
N SER A 461 29.63 -10.71 -0.91
CA SER A 461 29.95 -12.07 -0.40
C SER A 461 29.01 -12.59 0.67
N GLY A 462 28.33 -11.70 1.40
CA GLY A 462 27.32 -12.04 2.41
C GLY A 462 25.90 -12.24 1.88
N ALA A 463 25.69 -12.30 0.55
CA ALA A 463 24.39 -12.58 -0.03
C ALA A 463 23.85 -13.95 0.40
N ASP A 464 22.53 -14.05 0.58
CA ASP A 464 21.89 -15.25 1.12
C ASP A 464 21.82 -16.45 0.14
N GLY A 465 22.13 -16.23 -1.14
CA GLY A 465 22.17 -17.26 -2.17
C GLY A 465 20.81 -17.82 -2.59
N LYS A 466 19.68 -17.20 -2.18
CA LYS A 466 18.34 -17.75 -2.45
C LYS A 466 17.80 -17.43 -3.83
N LEU A 467 18.30 -16.39 -4.48
CA LEU A 467 17.95 -16.05 -5.86
C LEU A 467 19.03 -16.60 -6.80
N MET A 468 18.65 -17.02 -8.00
CA MET A 468 19.63 -17.38 -9.03
C MET A 468 19.99 -16.13 -9.85
N PRO A 469 21.29 -15.92 -10.18
CA PRO A 469 21.70 -14.85 -11.08
C PRO A 469 20.90 -14.89 -12.38
N SER A 470 20.42 -13.72 -12.82
CA SER A 470 19.89 -13.58 -14.16
C SER A 470 20.99 -14.00 -15.14
N LYS A 471 20.73 -14.98 -16.03
CA LYS A 471 21.64 -15.20 -17.15
C LYS A 471 21.63 -13.92 -17.97
N PRO A 472 22.79 -13.41 -18.43
CA PRO A 472 22.83 -12.19 -19.22
C PRO A 472 21.84 -12.34 -20.38
N MET A 473 20.89 -11.40 -20.48
CA MET A 473 20.03 -11.28 -21.64
C MET A 473 20.94 -11.33 -22.86
N LYS A 474 20.77 -12.34 -23.73
CA LYS A 474 21.34 -12.25 -25.07
C LYS A 474 20.72 -10.99 -25.65
N ALA A 475 21.54 -9.96 -25.83
CA ALA A 475 21.13 -8.76 -26.56
C ALA A 475 20.39 -9.24 -27.80
N ALA A 476 19.11 -8.89 -27.92
CA ALA A 476 18.39 -9.08 -29.15
C ALA A 476 19.20 -8.30 -30.19
N ALA A 477 19.92 -9.02 -31.04
CA ALA A 477 20.66 -8.43 -32.13
C ALA A 477 19.65 -7.57 -32.90
N GLN A 478 19.79 -6.25 -32.80
CA GLN A 478 19.13 -5.34 -33.71
C GLN A 478 19.64 -5.74 -35.09
N THR A 479 18.83 -6.51 -35.81
CA THR A 479 19.02 -6.72 -37.24
C THR A 479 18.84 -5.37 -37.89
N ALA A 480 19.95 -4.67 -38.09
CA ALA A 480 20.04 -3.62 -39.08
C ALA A 480 19.71 -4.24 -40.43
N ASN A 481 18.65 -3.75 -41.05
CA ASN A 481 18.40 -3.79 -42.49
C ASN A 481 18.00 -2.39 -42.92
#